data_AF-A0A258IYY2-F1
#
_entry.id   AF-A0A258IYY2-F1
#
_cell.length_a   1.000
_cell.length_b   1.000
_cell.length_c   1.000
_cell.angle_alpha   90.00
_cell.angle_beta   90.00
_cell.angle_gamma   90.00
#
_symmetry.space_group_name_H-M   'P 1'
#
loop_
_entity.id
_entity.type
_entity.pdbx_description
1 polymer ?
#
loop_
_entity_poly.entity_id
_entity_poly.type
_entity_poly.pdbx_seq_one_letter_code
_entity_poly.pdbx_strand_id
1 'polypeptide(L)'
;MTPNLTSRFTRRAGLAAALALLLPIVPLSQAKAQAPAYPSKTIRFVVPFAAGSATDTLARVLGQTMSQSLGQAIVVENMPGATGQIAASNVARSAPDGYTVLVTSNSTHASNQSLYKKLSYDHVKDFEPVTTLGTITLALVVN
;
A
#
# COMPACT_ATOMS: atom_id res chain seq x y z
N MET A 1 -28.34 -42.24 68.78
CA MET A 1 -27.37 -41.11 68.72
C MET A 1 -26.00 -41.67 69.06
N THR A 2 -24.95 -41.77 68.24
CA THR A 2 -24.61 -41.55 66.82
C THR A 2 -23.27 -42.31 66.63
N PRO A 3 -23.03 -43.11 65.57
CA PRO A 3 -21.72 -43.73 65.37
C PRO A 3 -20.73 -42.74 64.71
N ASN A 4 -19.50 -42.67 65.23
CA ASN A 4 -18.41 -41.87 64.68
C ASN A 4 -17.81 -42.58 63.45
N LEU A 5 -17.93 -41.95 62.27
CA LEU A 5 -17.27 -42.39 61.03
C LEU A 5 -15.91 -41.69 60.90
N THR A 6 -14.82 -42.38 61.25
CA THR A 6 -13.46 -41.88 60.97
C THR A 6 -13.13 -42.07 59.49
N SER A 7 -13.13 -40.97 58.74
CA SER A 7 -12.79 -40.92 57.32
C SER A 7 -11.28 -41.12 57.09
N ARG A 8 -10.93 -42.15 56.30
CA ARG A 8 -9.57 -42.35 55.77
C ARG A 8 -9.45 -41.68 54.40
N PHE A 9 -9.17 -40.37 54.36
CA PHE A 9 -8.82 -39.69 53.11
C PHE A 9 -7.35 -39.95 52.73
N THR A 10 -7.19 -40.95 51.87
CA THR A 10 -6.20 -41.15 50.79
C THR A 10 -5.07 -40.13 50.61
N ARG A 11 -3.87 -40.50 51.07
CA ARG A 11 -2.56 -39.83 50.85
C ARG A 11 -2.05 -39.78 49.39
N ARG A 12 -2.87 -40.11 48.39
CA ARG A 12 -2.43 -40.32 46.99
C ARG A 12 -2.60 -39.10 46.06
N ALA A 13 -3.26 -38.04 46.52
CA ALA A 13 -3.49 -36.85 45.70
C ALA A 13 -2.31 -35.86 45.64
N GLY A 14 -1.26 -36.05 46.46
CA GLY A 14 -0.17 -35.08 46.59
C GLY A 14 0.93 -35.14 45.53
N LEU A 15 1.07 -36.25 44.78
CA LEU A 15 2.19 -36.42 43.84
C LEU A 15 1.95 -35.85 42.43
N ALA A 16 0.70 -35.58 42.05
CA ALA A 16 0.40 -35.04 40.72
C ALA A 16 0.61 -33.50 40.61
N ALA A 17 0.72 -32.80 41.74
CA ALA A 17 0.86 -31.35 41.77
C ALA A 17 2.32 -30.85 41.67
N ALA A 18 3.31 -31.73 41.78
CA ALA A 18 4.73 -31.33 41.85
C ALA A 18 5.43 -31.24 40.48
N LEU A 19 4.85 -31.78 39.41
CA LEU A 19 5.48 -31.78 38.07
C LEU A 19 5.10 -30.58 37.19
N ALA A 20 4.16 -29.74 37.61
CA ALA A 20 3.70 -28.58 36.84
C ALA A 20 4.52 -27.29 37.09
N LEU A 21 5.51 -27.33 37.99
CA LEU A 21 6.23 -26.14 38.47
C LEU A 21 7.64 -25.93 37.87
N LEU A 22 8.03 -26.72 36.85
CA LEU A 22 9.35 -26.65 36.21
C LEU A 22 9.30 -26.20 34.74
N LEU A 23 8.30 -25.42 34.35
CA LEU A 23 8.35 -24.69 33.07
C LEU A 23 9.22 -23.43 33.26
N PRO A 24 10.41 -23.32 32.64
CA PRO A 24 11.16 -22.08 32.67
C PRO A 24 10.34 -20.98 32.01
N ILE A 25 10.06 -19.93 32.78
CA ILE A 25 9.48 -18.68 32.29
C ILE A 25 10.57 -18.00 31.46
N VAL A 26 10.71 -18.41 30.20
CA VAL A 26 11.51 -17.67 29.24
C VAL A 26 10.75 -16.37 29.00
N PRO A 27 11.34 -15.20 29.29
CA PRO A 27 10.69 -13.94 28.92
C PRO A 27 10.54 -13.97 27.40
N LEU A 28 9.30 -14.07 26.94
CA LEU A 28 8.93 -13.85 25.55
C LEU A 28 9.21 -12.38 25.27
N SER A 29 10.49 -12.04 25.00
CA SER A 29 10.83 -10.80 24.35
C SER A 29 10.08 -10.79 23.04
N GLN A 30 8.96 -10.06 23.03
CA GLN A 30 8.19 -9.81 21.83
C GLN A 30 9.15 -9.13 20.86
N ALA A 31 9.70 -9.90 19.93
CA ALA A 31 10.43 -9.36 18.80
C ALA A 31 9.45 -8.46 18.06
N LYS A 32 9.54 -7.15 18.29
CA LYS A 32 8.83 -6.18 17.48
C LYS A 32 9.45 -6.29 16.10
N ALA A 33 8.75 -6.92 15.17
CA ALA A 33 9.10 -6.79 13.76
C ALA A 33 8.95 -5.30 13.41
N GLN A 34 10.06 -4.55 13.34
CA GLN A 34 10.02 -3.22 12.75
C GLN A 34 9.46 -3.36 11.34
N ALA A 35 8.33 -2.70 11.07
CA ALA A 35 7.88 -2.51 9.70
C ALA A 35 9.07 -1.92 8.91
N PRO A 36 9.44 -2.49 7.76
CA PRO A 36 10.50 -1.94 6.93
C PRO A 36 10.23 -0.45 6.68
N ALA A 37 11.26 0.39 6.78
CA ALA A 37 11.12 1.79 6.42
C ALA A 37 10.68 1.91 4.97
N TYR A 38 9.68 2.76 4.70
CA TYR A 38 9.26 3.04 3.33
C TYR A 38 10.35 3.85 2.60
N PRO A 39 10.62 3.58 1.31
CA PRO A 39 10.14 2.45 0.53
C PRO A 39 11.03 1.20 0.72
N SER A 40 10.41 0.02 0.78
CA SER A 40 11.09 -1.27 0.95
C SER A 40 10.89 -2.25 -0.21
N LYS A 41 10.15 -1.84 -1.24
CA LYS A 41 9.89 -2.58 -2.48
C LYS A 41 9.72 -1.60 -3.63
N THR A 42 9.68 -2.13 -4.86
CA THR A 42 9.47 -1.35 -6.08
C THR A 42 8.20 -0.50 -6.02
N ILE A 43 8.32 0.76 -6.46
CA ILE A 43 7.19 1.69 -6.64
C ILE A 43 6.75 1.63 -8.11
N ARG A 44 5.43 1.61 -8.35
CA ARG A 44 4.82 1.67 -9.69
C ARG A 44 4.33 3.07 -9.98
N PHE A 45 4.83 3.65 -11.06
CA PHE A 45 4.26 4.85 -11.67
C PHE A 45 3.32 4.44 -12.79
N VAL A 46 2.02 4.62 -12.57
CA VAL A 46 1.00 4.33 -13.56
C VAL A 46 0.77 5.58 -14.41
N VAL A 47 1.07 5.48 -15.70
CA VAL A 47 0.93 6.57 -16.67
C VAL A 47 -0.34 6.34 -17.50
N PRO A 48 -1.29 7.29 -17.55
CA PRO A 48 -2.59 7.12 -18.19
C PRO A 48 -2.58 7.15 -19.74
N PHE A 49 -1.41 7.18 -20.35
CA PHE A 49 -1.20 7.37 -21.79
C PHE A 49 -0.16 6.39 -22.33
N ALA A 50 -0.11 6.29 -23.67
CA ALA A 50 0.82 5.41 -24.37
C ALA A 50 2.29 5.72 -24.02
N ALA A 51 3.13 4.69 -24.09
CA ALA A 51 4.59 4.83 -23.97
C ALA A 51 5.12 5.83 -25.01
N GLY A 52 6.10 6.65 -24.63
CA GLY A 52 6.64 7.71 -25.49
C GLY A 52 5.79 8.99 -25.56
N SER A 53 4.64 9.04 -24.87
CA SER A 53 3.93 10.31 -24.66
C SER A 53 4.73 11.27 -23.77
N ALA A 54 4.42 12.56 -23.82
CA ALA A 54 5.09 13.55 -22.96
C ALA A 54 4.98 13.22 -21.46
N THR A 55 3.83 12.69 -21.02
CA THR A 55 3.64 12.22 -19.63
C THR A 55 4.53 11.02 -19.29
N ASP A 56 4.69 10.07 -20.22
CA ASP A 56 5.56 8.90 -20.04
C ASP A 56 7.03 9.32 -19.95
N THR A 57 7.49 10.20 -20.83
CA THR A 57 8.85 10.73 -20.80
C THR A 57 9.16 11.39 -19.46
N LEU A 58 8.26 12.25 -18.97
CA LEU A 58 8.43 12.91 -17.67
C LEU A 58 8.48 11.89 -16.51
N ALA A 59 7.57 10.90 -16.52
CA ALA A 59 7.52 9.86 -15.50
C ALA A 59 8.81 9.03 -15.44
N ARG A 60 9.41 8.71 -16.59
CA ARG A 60 10.68 7.95 -16.67
C ARG A 60 11.87 8.75 -16.15
N VAL A 61 11.99 10.02 -16.54
CA VAL A 61 13.07 10.90 -16.06
C VAL A 61 13.00 11.08 -14.55
N LEU A 62 11.80 11.34 -14.03
CA LEU A 62 11.58 11.47 -12.59
C LEU A 62 11.81 10.15 -11.86
N GLY A 63 11.26 9.06 -12.38
CA GLY A 63 11.40 7.72 -11.80
C GLY A 63 12.85 7.28 -11.67
N GLN A 64 13.68 7.57 -12.68
CA GLN A 64 15.12 7.30 -12.64
C GLN A 64 15.82 8.09 -11.53
N THR A 65 15.54 9.40 -11.43
CA THR A 65 16.15 10.28 -10.43
C THR A 65 15.73 9.89 -9.01
N MET A 66 14.44 9.65 -8.81
CA MET A 66 13.90 9.22 -7.52
C MET A 66 14.41 7.85 -7.11
N SER A 67 14.51 6.90 -8.04
CA SER A 67 15.07 5.57 -7.78
C SER A 67 16.49 5.64 -7.21
N GLN A 68 17.33 6.55 -7.72
CA GLN A 68 18.68 6.78 -7.19
C GLN A 68 18.65 7.33 -5.76
N SER A 69 17.71 8.23 -5.43
CA SER A 69 17.61 8.83 -4.10
C SER A 69 16.97 7.91 -3.05
N LEU A 70 16.00 7.09 -3.46
CA LEU A 70 15.19 6.24 -2.58
C LEU A 70 15.79 4.84 -2.39
N GLY A 71 16.72 4.43 -3.27
CA GLY A 71 17.30 3.09 -3.25
C GLY A 71 16.32 1.97 -3.63
N GLN A 72 15.14 2.32 -4.15
CA GLN A 72 14.13 1.38 -4.64
C GLN A 72 13.80 1.68 -6.09
N ALA A 73 13.62 0.62 -6.88
CA ALA A 73 13.26 0.77 -8.27
C ALA A 73 11.89 1.46 -8.43
N ILE A 74 11.79 2.30 -9.45
CA ILE A 74 10.51 2.87 -9.91
C ILE A 74 10.22 2.33 -11.31
N VAL A 75 9.12 1.60 -11.44
CA VAL A 75 8.69 1.00 -12.72
C VAL A 75 7.55 1.83 -13.29
N VAL A 76 7.70 2.28 -14.53
CA VAL A 76 6.67 3.00 -15.27
C VAL A 76 5.80 2.01 -16.04
N GLU A 77 4.49 2.06 -15.79
CA GLU A 77 3.47 1.23 -16.42
C GLU A 77 2.47 2.09 -17.18
N ASN A 78 2.43 1.92 -18.50
CA ASN A 78 1.52 2.66 -19.36
C ASN A 78 0.16 1.95 -19.45
N MET A 79 -0.90 2.62 -19.02
CA MET A 79 -2.28 2.14 -19.04
C MET A 79 -3.19 3.11 -19.82
N PRO A 80 -3.09 3.14 -21.17
CA PRO A 80 -3.89 4.04 -21.99
C PRO A 80 -5.36 3.62 -22.07
N GLY A 81 -6.23 4.58 -22.33
CA GLY A 81 -7.64 4.35 -22.68
C GLY A 81 -8.61 5.24 -21.91
N ALA A 82 -9.77 5.47 -22.52
CA ALA A 82 -10.85 6.32 -21.98
C ALA A 82 -10.34 7.67 -21.42
N THR A 83 -9.46 8.36 -22.15
CA THR A 83 -8.91 9.66 -21.72
C THR A 83 -8.26 9.60 -20.32
N GLY A 84 -7.59 8.47 -20.02
CA GLY A 84 -6.89 8.21 -18.77
C GLY A 84 -7.77 7.66 -17.63
N GLN A 85 -9.06 7.46 -17.85
CA GLN A 85 -9.96 6.96 -16.80
C GLN A 85 -9.62 5.53 -16.35
N ILE A 86 -9.12 4.67 -17.25
CA ILE A 86 -8.76 3.28 -16.91
C ILE A 86 -7.64 3.26 -15.86
N ALA A 87 -6.57 4.01 -16.09
CA ALA A 87 -5.47 4.16 -15.15
C ALA A 87 -5.92 4.77 -13.83
N ALA A 88 -6.68 5.87 -13.87
CA ALA A 88 -7.16 6.53 -12.67
C ALA A 88 -8.01 5.59 -11.80
N SER A 89 -8.98 4.90 -12.39
CA SER A 89 -9.79 3.92 -11.64
C SER A 89 -9.01 2.71 -11.14
N ASN A 90 -7.95 2.29 -11.84
CA ASN A 90 -7.06 1.23 -11.35
C ASN A 90 -6.30 1.68 -10.10
N VAL A 91 -5.70 2.88 -10.13
CA VAL A 91 -4.91 3.40 -9.00
C VAL A 91 -5.80 3.78 -7.82
N ALA A 92 -6.97 4.39 -8.05
CA ALA A 92 -7.95 4.71 -7.00
C ALA A 92 -8.39 3.47 -6.18
N ARG A 93 -8.31 2.27 -6.76
CA ARG A 93 -8.65 0.99 -6.11
C ARG A 93 -7.45 0.23 -5.58
N SER A 94 -6.24 0.75 -5.78
CA SER A 94 -5.00 0.13 -5.30
C SER A 94 -4.86 0.32 -3.79
N ALA A 95 -3.98 -0.46 -3.17
CA ALA A 95 -3.67 -0.28 -1.75
C ALA A 95 -3.10 1.13 -1.52
N PRO A 96 -3.57 1.89 -0.51
CA PRO A 96 -3.04 3.22 -0.19
C PRO A 96 -1.72 3.11 0.60
N ASP A 97 -0.76 2.34 0.08
CA ASP A 97 0.52 2.02 0.73
C ASP A 97 1.73 2.78 0.11
N GLY A 98 1.46 3.67 -0.84
CA GLY A 98 2.47 4.50 -1.51
C GLY A 98 3.28 3.79 -2.59
N TYR A 99 2.99 2.52 -2.92
CA TYR A 99 3.73 1.78 -3.95
C TYR A 99 3.05 1.77 -5.31
N THR A 100 1.85 2.32 -5.43
CA THR A 100 1.18 2.58 -6.71
C THR A 100 0.79 4.04 -6.77
N VAL A 101 1.41 4.77 -7.70
CA VAL A 101 1.25 6.23 -7.84
C VAL A 101 0.75 6.51 -9.25
N LEU A 102 -0.34 7.27 -9.36
CA LEU A 102 -0.83 7.75 -10.64
C LEU A 102 -0.03 8.99 -11.06
N VAL A 103 0.53 8.95 -12.27
CA VAL A 103 1.03 10.16 -12.92
C VAL A 103 -0.17 10.91 -13.49
N THR A 104 -0.63 11.92 -12.75
CA THR A 104 -1.85 12.65 -13.08
C THR A 104 -1.67 13.54 -14.32
N SER A 105 -2.80 13.96 -14.90
CA SER A 105 -2.82 14.89 -16.03
C SER A 105 -4.05 15.79 -15.96
N ASN A 106 -4.08 16.85 -16.78
CA ASN A 106 -5.26 17.72 -16.89
C ASN A 106 -6.51 16.92 -17.25
N SER A 107 -6.38 15.88 -18.09
CA SER A 107 -7.50 15.01 -18.42
C SER A 107 -8.03 14.29 -17.17
N THR A 108 -7.20 13.58 -16.43
CA THR A 108 -7.66 12.73 -15.31
C THR A 108 -8.10 13.55 -14.10
N HIS A 109 -7.47 14.68 -13.82
CA HIS A 109 -7.71 15.44 -12.58
C HIS A 109 -8.37 16.81 -12.78
N ALA A 110 -8.75 17.19 -14.01
CA ALA A 110 -9.45 18.46 -14.24
C ALA A 110 -10.57 18.37 -15.29
N SER A 111 -10.29 17.92 -16.52
CA SER A 111 -11.26 17.99 -17.62
C SER A 111 -12.33 16.90 -17.54
N ASN A 112 -11.96 15.66 -17.19
CA ASN A 112 -12.89 14.53 -17.26
C ASN A 112 -14.14 14.72 -16.39
N GLN A 113 -14.04 15.37 -15.23
CA GLN A 113 -15.20 15.64 -14.35
C GLN A 113 -16.28 16.52 -15.02
N SER A 114 -15.88 17.40 -15.94
CA SER A 114 -16.79 18.28 -16.65
C SER A 114 -17.25 17.70 -17.98
N LEU A 115 -16.48 16.74 -18.53
CA LEU A 115 -16.75 16.15 -19.85
C LEU A 115 -17.60 14.87 -19.77
N TYR A 116 -17.54 14.13 -18.66
CA TYR A 116 -18.26 12.87 -18.51
C TYR A 116 -19.31 12.98 -17.41
N LYS A 117 -20.55 12.57 -17.72
CA LYS A 117 -21.68 12.56 -16.75
C LYS A 117 -21.39 11.69 -15.53
N LYS A 118 -20.59 10.63 -15.70
CA LYS A 118 -20.23 9.69 -14.64
C LYS A 118 -18.79 9.25 -14.85
N LEU A 119 -17.99 9.38 -13.81
CA LEU A 119 -16.65 8.81 -13.72
C LEU A 119 -16.66 7.61 -12.75
N SER A 120 -15.73 6.69 -12.96
CA SER A 120 -15.50 5.54 -12.09
C SER A 120 -14.49 5.81 -10.96
N TYR A 121 -14.14 7.08 -10.74
CA TYR A 121 -13.31 7.59 -9.65
C TYR A 121 -13.69 9.05 -9.35
N ASP A 122 -13.38 9.51 -8.14
CA ASP A 122 -13.43 10.91 -7.69
C ASP A 122 -12.00 11.46 -7.63
N HIS A 123 -11.69 12.40 -8.52
CA HIS A 123 -10.35 12.99 -8.67
C HIS A 123 -9.85 13.78 -7.45
N VAL A 124 -10.71 14.10 -6.48
CA VAL A 124 -10.32 14.79 -5.23
C VAL A 124 -10.31 13.80 -4.06
N LYS A 125 -11.32 12.94 -3.93
CA LYS A 125 -11.47 12.08 -2.75
C LYS A 125 -10.68 10.78 -2.81
N ASP A 126 -10.42 10.27 -4.01
CA ASP A 126 -9.79 8.96 -4.18
C ASP A 126 -8.26 9.05 -4.27
N PHE A 127 -7.68 10.25 -4.22
CA PHE A 127 -6.24 10.49 -4.40
C PHE A 127 -5.68 11.46 -3.38
N GLU A 128 -4.51 11.12 -2.82
CA GLU A 128 -3.70 12.05 -2.04
C GLU A 128 -2.72 12.79 -2.98
N PRO A 129 -2.80 14.12 -3.12
CA PRO A 129 -1.87 14.87 -3.96
C PRO A 129 -0.45 14.87 -3.37
N VAL A 130 0.54 14.41 -4.14
CA VAL A 130 1.94 14.38 -3.68
C VAL A 130 2.68 15.67 -4.06
N THR A 131 2.77 15.96 -5.35
CA THR A 131 3.45 17.16 -5.87
C THR A 131 3.11 17.39 -7.34
N THR A 132 3.31 18.61 -7.82
CA THR A 132 3.30 18.93 -9.25
C THR A 132 4.62 18.48 -9.90
N LEU A 133 4.52 17.71 -10.99
CA LEU A 133 5.72 17.19 -11.68
C LEU A 133 6.30 18.19 -12.69
N GLY A 134 5.45 19.02 -13.29
CA GLY A 134 5.83 20.00 -14.30
C GLY A 134 4.64 20.46 -15.13
N THR A 135 4.90 21.40 -16.04
CA THR A 135 3.90 21.91 -16.98
C THR A 135 4.29 21.49 -18.39
N ILE A 136 3.37 20.85 -19.12
CA ILE A 136 3.56 20.47 -20.52
C ILE A 136 2.81 21.48 -21.38
N THR A 137 3.54 22.24 -22.21
CA THR A 137 2.96 23.20 -23.15
C THR A 137 2.42 22.47 -24.38
N LEU A 138 1.18 22.78 -24.76
CA LEU A 138 0.57 22.27 -26.00
C LEU A 138 0.93 23.20 -27.16
N ALA A 139 1.28 22.62 -28.31
CA ALA A 139 1.54 23.34 -29.55
C ALA A 139 0.58 22.84 -30.64
N LEU A 140 0.06 23.77 -31.44
CA LEU A 140 -0.66 23.47 -32.67
C LEU A 140 0.37 23.27 -33.78
N VAL A 141 0.35 22.12 -34.45
CA VAL A 141 1.28 21.78 -35.53
C VAL A 141 0.47 21.49 -36.79
N VAL A 142 0.96 21.98 -37.94
CA VAL A 142 0.43 21.69 -39.28
C VAL A 142 1.57 21.09 -40.12
N ASN A 143 1.23 20.29 -41.13
CA ASN A 143 2.17 19.71 -42.10
C ASN A 143 1.91 20.29 -43.48
#